data_AF-A0A3G2UL89-F1
#
_entry.id   AF-A0A3G2UL89-F1
#
_cell.length_a   1.000
_cell.length_b   1.000
_cell.length_c   1.000
_cell.angle_alpha   90.00
_cell.angle_beta   90.00
_cell.angle_gamma   90.00
#
_symmetry.space_group_name_H-M   'P 1'
#
loop_
_entity.id
_entity.type
_entity.pdbx_description
1 polymer ?
#
loop_
_entity_poly.entity_id
_entity_poly.type
_entity_poly.pdbx_seq_one_letter_code
_entity_poly.pdbx_strand_id
1 'polypeptide(L)'
;MSKQGAQVKFGSVTIIGNQPSASLVKKNIERSTAALERVVKRLDRPGVDIRAKKDVPLFSVAEGEPGVFIRRLNGRINRGRLINGAFQVID
;
A
#
# COMPACT_ATOMS: atom_id res chain seq x y z
N MET A 1 47.00 0.84 -17.06
CA MET A 1 46.43 -0.38 -16.46
C MET A 1 44.94 -0.41 -16.79
N SER A 2 44.50 -1.29 -17.70
CA SER A 2 43.11 -1.30 -18.17
C SER A 2 42.18 -1.88 -17.10
N LYS A 3 41.12 -1.15 -16.76
CA LYS A 3 40.04 -1.65 -15.90
C LYS A 3 39.37 -2.81 -16.64
N GLN A 4 39.57 -4.04 -16.18
CA GLN A 4 38.84 -5.20 -16.68
C GLN A 4 37.35 -4.95 -16.47
N GLY A 5 36.57 -4.98 -17.56
CA GLY A 5 35.12 -4.82 -17.52
C GLY A 5 34.46 -5.91 -16.67
N ALA A 6 33.31 -5.60 -16.07
CA ALA A 6 32.53 -6.59 -15.35
C ALA A 6 32.01 -7.63 -16.34
N GLN A 7 32.29 -8.90 -16.05
CA GLN A 7 31.82 -10.05 -16.81
C GLN A 7 30.66 -10.71 -16.03
N VAL A 8 29.50 -10.83 -16.67
CA VAL A 8 28.30 -11.45 -16.08
C VAL A 8 27.79 -12.54 -17.02
N LYS A 9 27.45 -13.71 -16.46
CA LYS A 9 26.91 -14.84 -17.21
C LYS A 9 25.39 -14.93 -17.02
N PHE A 10 24.64 -14.97 -18.12
CA PHE A 10 23.21 -15.21 -18.16
C PHE A 10 22.94 -16.50 -18.93
N GLY A 11 22.74 -17.60 -18.21
CA GLY A 11 22.58 -18.92 -18.81
C GLY A 11 23.82 -19.33 -19.61
N SER A 12 23.67 -19.48 -20.93
CA SER A 12 24.76 -19.79 -21.86
C SER A 12 25.51 -18.56 -22.39
N VAL A 13 25.04 -17.33 -22.11
CA VAL A 13 25.60 -16.09 -22.66
C VAL A 13 26.50 -15.40 -21.64
N THR A 14 27.64 -14.90 -22.09
CA THR A 14 28.55 -14.06 -21.30
C THR A 14 28.50 -12.62 -21.82
N ILE A 15 28.23 -11.68 -20.94
CA ILE A 15 28.23 -10.24 -21.23
C ILE A 15 29.46 -9.63 -20.56
N ILE A 16 30.24 -8.86 -21.33
CA ILE A 16 31.40 -8.11 -20.84
C ILE A 16 31.13 -6.64 -21.09
N GLY A 17 31.20 -5.82 -20.05
CA GLY A 17 30.96 -4.39 -20.16
C GLY A 17 31.71 -3.59 -19.12
N ASN A 18 31.83 -2.29 -19.33
CA ASN A 18 32.46 -1.42 -18.34
C ASN A 18 31.63 -1.39 -17.06
N GLN A 19 32.29 -1.56 -15.91
CA GLN A 19 31.62 -1.42 -14.63
C GLN A 19 31.10 0.02 -14.48
N PRO A 20 29.83 0.21 -14.07
CA PRO A 20 29.30 1.54 -13.83
C PRO A 20 30.09 2.24 -12.73
N SER A 21 30.15 3.58 -12.79
CA SER A 21 30.83 4.35 -11.75
C SER A 21 30.16 4.14 -10.38
N ALA A 22 30.94 4.20 -9.31
CA ALA A 22 30.42 4.06 -7.95
C ALA A 22 29.30 5.08 -7.64
N SER A 23 29.40 6.29 -8.20
CA SER A 23 28.37 7.33 -8.06
C SER A 23 27.04 6.94 -8.72
N LEU A 24 27.10 6.32 -9.90
CA LEU A 24 25.91 5.85 -10.61
C LEU A 24 25.24 4.70 -9.85
N VAL A 25 26.04 3.75 -9.33
CA VAL A 25 25.55 2.64 -8.52
C VAL A 25 24.83 3.15 -7.28
N LYS A 26 25.45 4.07 -6.53
CA LYS A 26 24.84 4.67 -5.32
C LYS A 26 23.51 5.35 -5.63
N LYS A 27 23.47 6.18 -6.69
CA LYS A 27 22.24 6.89 -7.11
C LYS A 27 21.11 5.93 -7.49
N ASN A 28 21.45 4.81 -8.14
CA ASN A 28 20.46 3.80 -8.51
C ASN A 28 19.93 3.04 -7.29
N ILE A 29 20.79 2.72 -6.32
CA ILE A 29 20.38 2.10 -5.05
C ILE A 29 19.41 3.03 -4.31
N GLU A 30 19.78 4.29 -4.10
CA GLU A 30 18.93 5.28 -3.42
C GLU A 30 17.55 5.41 -4.09
N ARG A 31 17.51 5.53 -5.42
CA ARG A 31 16.26 5.62 -6.18
C ARG A 31 15.39 4.37 -6.04
N SER A 32 16.02 3.20 -6.03
CA SER A 32 15.32 1.91 -5.93
C SER A 32 14.75 1.70 -4.53
N THR A 33 15.53 2.03 -3.49
CA THR A 33 15.10 1.99 -2.08
C THR A 33 13.90 2.92 -1.85
N ALA A 34 13.97 4.18 -2.31
CA ALA A 34 12.87 5.13 -2.16
C ALA A 34 11.59 4.68 -2.90
N ALA A 35 11.74 3.99 -4.04
CA ALA A 35 10.60 3.41 -4.75
C ALA A 35 9.98 2.24 -3.96
N LEU A 36 10.82 1.35 -3.43
CA LEU A 36 10.39 0.21 -2.62
C LEU A 36 9.66 0.66 -1.35
N GLU A 37 10.19 1.64 -0.61
CA GLU A 37 9.54 2.19 0.59
C GLU A 37 8.10 2.68 0.33
N ARG A 38 7.86 3.30 -0.84
CA ARG A 38 6.51 3.74 -1.23
C ARG A 38 5.55 2.57 -1.48
N VAL A 39 6.06 1.47 -2.02
CA VAL A 39 5.27 0.27 -2.32
C VAL A 39 5.00 -0.52 -1.04
N VAL A 40 6.01 -0.70 -0.19
CA VAL A 40 5.88 -1.39 1.10
C VAL A 40 4.77 -0.76 1.95
N LYS A 41 4.71 0.57 2.06
CA LYS A 41 3.64 1.27 2.80
C LYS A 41 2.23 1.00 2.26
N ARG A 42 2.09 0.67 0.97
CA ARG A 42 0.81 0.32 0.34
C ARG A 42 0.47 -1.16 0.49
N LEU A 43 1.47 -2.03 0.54
CA LEU A 43 1.27 -3.47 0.74
C LEU A 43 1.01 -3.81 2.21
N ASP A 44 1.68 -3.11 3.13
CA ASP A 44 1.55 -3.28 4.59
C ASP A 44 0.19 -2.77 5.13
N ARG A 45 -0.49 -1.91 4.38
CA ARG A 45 -1.88 -1.51 4.64
C ARG A 45 -2.80 -2.16 3.62
N PRO A 46 -3.17 -3.45 3.80
CA PRO A 46 -4.18 -4.06 2.96
C PRO A 46 -5.49 -3.28 3.10
N GLY A 47 -5.89 -2.58 2.04
CA GLY A 47 -7.16 -1.84 2.03
C GLY A 47 -7.22 -0.74 0.98
N VAL A 48 -8.46 -0.37 0.64
CA VAL A 48 -8.76 0.83 -0.14
C VAL A 48 -8.86 2.01 0.83
N ASP A 49 -8.20 3.12 0.53
CA ASP A 49 -8.38 4.37 1.27
C ASP A 49 -9.78 4.94 0.96
N ILE A 50 -10.73 4.74 1.88
CA ILE A 50 -12.08 5.29 1.76
C ILE A 50 -12.09 6.68 2.38
N ARG A 51 -11.93 7.71 1.55
CA ARG A 51 -12.00 9.11 1.99
C ARG A 51 -13.38 9.43 2.52
N ALA A 52 -13.44 9.93 3.76
CA ALA A 52 -14.66 10.50 4.31
C ALA A 52 -15.09 11.72 3.48
N LYS A 53 -16.32 11.70 2.98
CA LYS A 53 -16.95 12.83 2.30
C LYS A 53 -18.07 13.38 3.18
N LYS A 54 -18.27 14.70 3.11
CA LYS A 54 -19.39 15.36 3.79
C LYS A 54 -20.71 14.73 3.30
N ASP A 55 -21.63 14.47 4.23
CA ASP A 55 -22.96 13.92 3.97
C ASP A 55 -22.98 12.48 3.38
N VAL A 56 -21.83 11.80 3.35
CA VAL A 56 -21.73 10.39 2.92
C VAL A 56 -21.48 9.51 4.14
N PRO A 57 -22.41 8.58 4.47
CA PRO A 57 -22.22 7.70 5.61
C PRO A 57 -21.16 6.63 5.30
N LEU A 58 -20.23 6.44 6.25
CA LEU A 58 -19.31 5.31 6.25
C LEU A 58 -19.80 4.23 7.20
N PHE A 59 -19.88 3.00 6.71
CA PHE A 59 -20.27 1.84 7.49
C PHE A 59 -19.08 0.93 7.72
N SER A 60 -18.90 0.46 8.95
CA SER A 60 -17.96 -0.60 9.30
C SER A 60 -18.64 -1.64 10.18
N VAL A 61 -18.10 -2.85 10.22
CA VAL A 61 -18.56 -3.88 11.14
C VAL A 61 -18.10 -3.52 12.56
N ALA A 62 -18.95 -3.75 13.56
CA ALA A 62 -18.55 -3.64 14.96
C ALA A 62 -17.72 -4.87 15.34
N GLU A 63 -16.49 -4.63 15.82
CA GLU A 63 -15.59 -5.70 16.21
C GLU A 63 -16.18 -6.50 17.38
N GLY A 64 -16.20 -7.83 17.26
CA GLY A 64 -16.74 -8.73 18.28
C GLY A 64 -18.27 -8.83 18.34
N GLU A 65 -19.02 -8.10 17.48
CA GLU A 65 -20.49 -8.06 17.52
C GLU A 65 -21.11 -8.41 16.16
N PRO A 66 -21.37 -9.70 15.89
CA PRO A 66 -21.97 -10.14 14.63
C PRO A 66 -23.30 -9.44 14.34
N GLY A 67 -23.42 -8.88 13.13
CA GLY A 67 -24.65 -8.20 12.68
C GLY A 67 -24.81 -6.76 13.17
N VAL A 68 -23.88 -6.23 13.97
CA VAL A 68 -23.85 -4.82 14.38
C VAL A 68 -22.89 -4.04 13.48
N PHE A 69 -23.36 -2.88 13.05
CA PHE A 69 -22.63 -1.96 12.19
C PHE A 69 -22.45 -0.61 12.88
N ILE A 70 -21.31 0.02 12.62
CA ILE A 70 -21.00 1.38 13.04
C ILE A 70 -21.18 2.29 11.83
N ARG A 71 -22.08 3.27 11.93
CA ARG A 71 -22.28 4.33 10.94
C ARG A 71 -21.62 5.62 11.40
N ARG A 72 -20.62 6.10 10.65
CA ARG A 72 -20.02 7.43 10.82
C ARG A 72 -20.58 8.38 9.76
N LEU A 73 -21.21 9.47 10.19
CA LEU A 73 -21.75 10.50 9.30
C LEU A 73 -21.59 11.87 9.95
N ASN A 74 -20.86 12.78 9.31
CA ASN A 74 -20.65 14.15 9.78
C ASN A 74 -20.20 14.22 11.26
N GLY A 75 -19.24 13.37 11.64
CA GLY A 75 -18.72 13.30 13.01
C GLY A 75 -19.62 12.54 14.01
N ARG A 76 -20.86 12.20 13.64
CA ARG A 76 -21.74 11.37 14.48
C ARG A 76 -21.45 9.89 14.23
N ILE A 77 -21.34 9.14 15.31
CA ILE A 77 -21.12 7.69 15.31
C ILE A 77 -22.40 7.06 15.88
N ASN A 78 -23.04 6.18 15.13
CA ASN A 78 -24.20 5.42 15.60
C ASN A 78 -23.94 3.93 15.43
N ARG A 79 -24.44 3.14 16.37
CA ARG A 79 -24.48 1.68 16.27
C ARG A 79 -25.84 1.25 15.78
N GLY A 80 -25.89 0.20 14.96
CA GLY A 80 -27.15 -0.22 14.36
C GLY A 80 -27.09 -1.55 13.63
N ARG A 81 -28.24 -2.00 13.15
CA ARG A 81 -28.40 -3.21 12.36
C ARG A 81 -28.95 -2.88 10.99
N LEU A 82 -28.60 -3.70 10.00
CA LEU A 82 -29.25 -3.67 8.69
C LEU A 82 -30.49 -4.55 8.73
N ILE A 83 -31.67 -3.93 8.76
CA ILE A 83 -32.97 -4.59 8.78
C ILE A 83 -33.68 -4.25 7.47
N ASN A 84 -33.96 -5.26 6.64
CA ASN A 84 -34.57 -5.10 5.32
C ASN A 84 -33.82 -4.08 4.43
N GLY A 85 -32.49 -4.08 4.49
CA GLY A 85 -31.64 -3.15 3.74
C GLY A 85 -31.55 -1.73 4.31
N ALA A 86 -32.28 -1.41 5.38
CA ALA A 86 -32.22 -0.13 6.06
C ALA A 86 -31.38 -0.20 7.34
N PHE A 87 -30.54 0.80 7.56
CA PHE A 87 -29.79 0.94 8.82
C PHE A 87 -30.70 1.49 9.92
N GLN A 88 -30.92 0.68 10.95
CA GLN A 88 -31.68 1.06 12.14
C GLN A 88 -30.73 1.20 13.33
N VAL A 89 -30.81 2.35 13.99
CA VAL A 89 -30.02 2.65 15.18
C VAL A 89 -30.53 1.82 16.35
N ILE A 90 -29.61 1.24 17.12
CA ILE A 90 -29.94 0.43 18.31
C ILE A 90 -29.52 1.11 19.63
N ASP A 91 -28.71 2.18 19.55
CA ASP A 91 -28.18 2.97 20.68
C ASP A 91 -28.37 4.48 20.46
#